data_AF-A0A4R5LEN6-F1
#
_entry.id   AF-A0A4R5LEN6-F1
#
_cell.length_a   1.000
_cell.length_b   1.000
_cell.length_c   1.000
_cell.angle_alpha   90.00
_cell.angle_beta   90.00
_cell.angle_gamma   90.00
#
_symmetry.space_group_name_H-M   'P 1'
#
loop_
_entity.id
_entity.type
_entity.pdbx_description
1 polymer ?
#
loop_
_entity_poly.entity_id
_entity_poly.type
_entity_poly.pdbx_seq_one_letter_code
_entity_poly.pdbx_strand_id
1 'polypeptide(L)' 'MRSVPDRFRIDPTPRRADGEYMAHARISTSHSDGSECEIHSSGDLAGFDAREDAIAYAENWARRWLDARFG' A
#
# COMPACT_ATOMS: atom_id res chain seq x y z
N MET A 1 7.10 12.68 -19.48
CA MET A 1 6.42 11.84 -18.47
C MET A 1 7.21 11.95 -17.19
N ARG A 2 6.62 12.54 -16.14
CA ARG A 2 7.29 12.70 -14.84
C ARG A 2 7.09 11.39 -14.08
N SER A 3 8.08 10.50 -14.08
CA SER A 3 8.06 9.34 -13.19
C SER A 3 7.93 9.88 -11.77
N VAL A 4 6.85 9.53 -11.08
CA VAL A 4 6.79 9.67 -9.63
C VAL A 4 8.10 9.08 -9.11
N PRO A 5 8.87 9.83 -8.30
CA PRO A 5 10.20 9.36 -7.91
C PRO A 5 10.05 7.97 -7.30
N ASP A 6 11.03 7.11 -7.53
CA ASP A 6 11.24 5.75 -6.95
C ASP A 6 11.40 5.80 -5.41
N ARG A 7 10.64 6.70 -4.79
CA ARG A 7 10.74 7.13 -3.42
C ARG A 7 9.58 6.60 -2.61
N PHE A 8 8.48 6.17 -3.22
CA PHE A 8 7.34 5.59 -2.51
C PHE A 8 7.16 4.14 -2.93
N ARG A 9 7.29 3.22 -1.96
CA ARG A 9 7.00 1.80 -2.11
C ARG A 9 5.65 1.50 -1.49
N ILE A 10 4.81 0.81 -2.23
CA ILE A 10 3.55 0.27 -1.74
C ILE A 10 3.76 -1.22 -1.57
N ASP A 11 3.57 -1.72 -0.36
CA ASP A 11 3.57 -3.14 -0.04
C ASP A 11 2.12 -3.57 0.26
N PRO A 12 1.42 -4.15 -0.74
CA PRO A 12 0.08 -4.67 -0.57
C PRO A 12 0.19 -6.12 -0.07
N THR A 13 0.68 -6.32 1.15
CA THR A 13 0.73 -7.66 1.76
C THR A 13 -0.59 -7.91 2.50
N PRO A 14 -1.56 -8.64 1.91
CA PRO A 14 -2.81 -8.93 2.59
C PRO A 14 -2.57 -9.83 3.79
N ARG A 15 -3.18 -9.48 4.92
CA ARG A 15 -3.14 -10.30 6.12
C ARG A 15 -4.27 -11.33 6.04
N ARG A 16 -3.96 -12.61 6.22
CA ARG A 16 -5.01 -13.64 6.33
C ARG A 16 -5.57 -13.64 7.75
N ALA A 17 -6.87 -13.45 7.89
CA ALA A 17 -7.58 -13.48 9.16
C ALA A 17 -8.91 -14.20 8.97
N ASP A 18 -9.18 -15.19 9.83
CA ASP A 18 -10.46 -15.92 9.88
C ASP A 18 -10.96 -16.53 8.55
N GLY A 19 -10.02 -16.92 7.67
CA GLY A 19 -10.35 -17.51 6.36
C GLY A 19 -10.37 -16.50 5.21
N GLU A 20 -10.43 -15.21 5.51
CA GLU A 20 -10.46 -14.11 4.54
C GLU A 20 -9.08 -13.43 4.40
N TYR A 21 -8.89 -12.73 3.29
CA TYR A 21 -7.74 -11.87 3.01
C TYR A 21 -8.10 -10.41 3.30
N MET A 22 -7.53 -9.87 4.37
CA MET A 22 -7.67 -8.47 4.71
C MET A 22 -6.77 -7.65 3.81
N ALA A 23 -7.38 -6.80 2.97
CA ALA A 23 -6.68 -5.78 2.21
C ALA A 23 -5.92 -4.87 3.15
N HIS A 24 -4.63 -4.78 2.91
CA HIS A 24 -3.70 -4.02 3.71
C HIS A 24 -2.68 -3.40 2.78
N ALA A 25 -2.46 -2.10 2.92
CA ALA A 25 -1.46 -1.37 2.16
C ALA A 25 -0.51 -0.66 3.12
N ARG A 26 0.78 -0.95 2.98
CA ARG A 26 1.84 -0.22 3.66
C ARG A 26 2.56 0.68 2.66
N ILE A 27 2.65 1.96 2.97
CA ILE A 27 3.33 2.97 2.16
C ILE A 27 4.62 3.35 2.89
N SER A 28 5.74 3.00 2.28
CA SER A 28 7.07 3.31 2.77
C SER A 28 7.77 4.23 1.80
N THR A 29 8.75 4.99 2.29
CA THR A 29 9.62 5.81 1.47
C THR A 29 11.08 5.41 1.60
N SER A 30 11.74 5.29 0.46
CA SER A 30 13.19 5.11 0.38
C SER A 30 13.85 6.48 0.55
N HIS A 31 14.60 6.64 1.63
CA HIS A 31 15.44 7.82 1.81
C HIS A 31 16.69 7.71 0.93
N SER A 32 17.30 8.84 0.55
CA SER A 32 18.53 8.86 -0.28
C SER A 32 19.73 8.17 0.38
N ASP A 33 19.63 7.90 1.68
CA ASP A 33 20.57 7.12 2.50
C ASP A 33 20.37 5.60 2.38
N GLY A 34 19.36 5.14 1.63
CA GLY A 34 19.00 3.72 1.51
C GLY A 34 18.10 3.20 2.63
N SER A 35 17.88 4.00 3.68
CA SER A 35 16.96 3.70 4.77
C SER A 35 15.50 3.76 4.31
N GLU A 36 14.74 2.68 4.54
CA GLU A 36 13.29 2.62 4.30
C GLU A 36 12.54 3.17 5.52
N CYS A 37 11.75 4.22 5.33
CA CYS A 37 10.95 4.83 6.39
C CYS A 37 9.47 4.59 6.09
N GLU A 38 8.74 3.95 7.00
CA GLU A 38 7.30 3.83 6.87
C GLU A 38 6.66 5.22 6.97
N ILE A 39 5.92 5.63 5.94
CA ILE A 39 5.16 6.89 5.96
C ILE A 39 3.78 6.63 6.54
N HIS A 40 3.12 5.57 6.08
CA HIS A 40 1.73 5.30 6.43
C HIS A 40 1.36 3.84 6.24
N SER A 41 0.61 3.31 7.20
CA SER A 41 0.01 1.98 7.13
C SER A 41 -1.50 2.15 7.13
N SER A 42 -2.20 1.58 6.15
CA SER A 42 -3.65 1.70 6.03
C SER A 42 -4.41 1.02 7.17
N GLY A 43 -3.78 0.03 7.81
CA GLY A 43 -4.48 -0.93 8.66
C GLY A 43 -5.30 -1.92 7.82
N ASP A 44 -6.33 -2.51 8.41
CA ASP A 44 -7.26 -3.42 7.73
C ASP A 44 -8.30 -2.58 6.98
N LEU A 45 -8.23 -2.59 5.65
CA LEU A 45 -9.15 -1.80 4.81
C LEU A 45 -10.49 -2.51 4.62
N ALA A 46 -10.44 -3.79 4.23
CA ALA A 46 -11.60 -4.64 3.98
C ALA A 46 -11.19 -6.11 3.87
N GLY A 47 -12.10 -7.04 4.18
CA GLY A 47 -11.91 -8.48 3.97
C GLY A 47 -12.36 -8.89 2.57
N PHE A 48 -11.59 -9.78 1.94
CA PHE A 48 -11.88 -10.36 0.64
C PHE A 48 -11.68 -11.88 0.68
N ASP A 49 -12.51 -12.63 -0.02
CA ASP A 49 -12.32 -14.07 -0.22
C ASP A 49 -11.07 -14.38 -1.06
N ALA A 50 -10.78 -13.52 -2.04
CA ALA A 50 -9.65 -13.67 -2.94
C ALA A 50 -8.49 -12.75 -2.55
N ARG A 51 -7.28 -13.32 -2.53
CA ARG A 51 -6.05 -12.57 -2.27
C ARG A 51 -5.81 -11.48 -3.32
N GLU A 52 -6.13 -11.76 -4.57
CA GLU A 52 -5.89 -10.84 -5.70
C GLU A 52 -6.76 -9.58 -5.59
N ASP A 53 -8.03 -9.73 -5.20
CA ASP A 53 -8.91 -8.59 -4.91
C ASP A 53 -8.41 -7.75 -3.73
N ALA A 54 -7.96 -8.39 -2.66
CA ALA A 54 -7.39 -7.68 -1.51
C ALA A 54 -6.17 -6.84 -1.89
N ILE A 55 -5.31 -7.37 -2.77
CA ILE A 55 -4.12 -6.69 -3.28
C ILE A 55 -4.49 -5.54 -4.19
N ALA A 56 -5.35 -5.79 -5.19
CA ALA A 56 -5.78 -4.76 -6.13
C ALA A 56 -6.45 -3.59 -5.42
N TYR A 57 -7.28 -3.88 -4.41
CA TYR A 57 -7.91 -2.88 -3.57
C TYR A 57 -6.89 -2.07 -2.76
N ALA A 58 -5.95 -2.76 -2.08
CA ALA A 58 -4.88 -2.14 -1.31
C ALA A 58 -3.99 -1.23 -2.17
N GLU A 59 -3.59 -1.68 -3.36
CA GLU A 59 -2.80 -0.87 -4.31
C GLU A 59 -3.55 0.36 -4.78
N ASN A 60 -4.81 0.21 -5.17
CA ASN A 60 -5.62 1.33 -5.65
C ASN A 60 -5.85 2.37 -4.54
N TRP A 61 -6.13 1.91 -3.31
CA TRP A 61 -6.23 2.78 -2.15
C TRP A 61 -4.92 3.57 -1.92
N ALA A 62 -3.78 2.89 -1.96
CA ALA A 62 -2.48 3.52 -1.71
C ALA A 62 -2.14 4.57 -2.77
N ARG A 63 -2.42 4.29 -4.05
CA ARG A 63 -2.27 5.26 -5.15
C ARG A 63 -3.13 6.50 -4.93
N ARG A 64 -4.39 6.32 -4.53
CA ARG A 64 -5.31 7.45 -4.24
C ARG A 64 -4.87 8.23 -3.01
N TRP A 65 -4.35 7.58 -1.99
CA TRP A 65 -3.82 8.24 -0.80
C TRP A 65 -2.59 9.10 -1.14
N LEU A 66 -1.68 8.57 -1.96
CA LEU A 66 -0.50 9.30 -2.44
C LEU A 66 -0.93 10.50 -3.29
N ASP A 67 -1.87 10.32 -4.21
CA ASP A 67 -2.42 11.40 -5.04
C ASP A 67 -3.09 12.47 -4.18
N ALA A 68 -3.93 12.10 -3.22
CA ALA A 68 -4.59 13.06 -2.33
C ALA A 68 -3.61 13.84 -1.42
N ARG A 69 -2.41 13.30 -1.17
CA ARG A 69 -1.44 13.91 -0.24
C ARG A 69 -0.27 14.63 -0.91
N PHE A 70 0.10 14.21 -2.11
CA PHE A 70 1.25 14.73 -2.86
C PHE A 70 0.90 15.20 -4.30
N GLY A 71 -0.34 15.02 -4.74
CA GLY A 71 -0.88 15.47 -6.03
C GLY A 71 -1.21 16.96 -6.07
#